data_AF-A0A563UK16-F1
#
_entry.id   AF-A0A563UK16-F1
#
_cell.length_a   1.000
_cell.length_b   1.000
_cell.length_c   1.000
_cell.angle_alpha   90.00
_cell.angle_beta   90.00
_cell.angle_gamma   90.00
#
_symmetry.space_group_name_H-M   'P 1'
#
loop_
_entity.id
_entity.type
_entity.pdbx_description
1 polymer ?
#
loop_
_entity_poly.entity_id
_entity_poly.type
_entity_poly.pdbx_seq_one_letter_code
_entity_poly.pdbx_strand_id
1 'polypeptide(L)'
;MTIKEAILKSLDDRQALANYLEIYNHIIEKKYYDFGSKTPVSTVSAILAEMIRDGDTRIKRIREPGETYLYYLTKNESSIGIEVLTGAADVKLAKVINKSSLAPKTKTYDERG
;
A
#
# COMPACT_ATOMS: atom_id res chain seq x y z
N MET A 1 9.16 -10.87 15.20
CA MET A 1 8.12 -10.44 14.23
C MET A 1 8.08 -11.46 13.10
N THR A 2 6.89 -11.92 12.73
CA THR A 2 6.68 -12.84 11.59
C THR A 2 6.48 -12.06 10.29
N ILE A 3 6.54 -12.74 9.13
CA ILE A 3 6.29 -12.11 7.82
C ILE A 3 4.88 -11.50 7.76
N LYS A 4 3.87 -12.20 8.31
CA LYS A 4 2.47 -11.72 8.37
C LYS A 4 2.36 -10.40 9.13
N GLU A 5 2.99 -10.33 10.31
CA GLU A 5 3.03 -9.10 11.11
C GLU A 5 3.79 -7.97 10.40
N ALA A 6 4.89 -8.29 9.72
CA ALA A 6 5.66 -7.31 8.96
C ALA A 6 4.86 -6.71 7.79
N ILE A 7 4.08 -7.54 7.09
CA ILE A 7 3.16 -7.10 6.03
C ILE A 7 2.08 -6.17 6.60
N LEU A 8 1.41 -6.59 7.68
CA LEU A 8 0.38 -5.78 8.33
C LEU A 8 0.95 -4.43 8.78
N LYS A 9 2.12 -4.43 9.41
CA LYS A 9 2.80 -3.21 9.87
C LYS A 9 3.23 -2.30 8.72
N SER A 10 3.66 -2.88 7.61
CA SER A 10 4.01 -2.13 6.40
C SER A 10 2.80 -1.44 5.78
N LEU A 11 1.67 -2.14 5.66
CA LEU A 11 0.42 -1.56 5.18
C LEU A 11 -0.17 -0.53 6.14
N ASP A 12 0.03 -0.73 7.45
CA ASP A 12 -0.42 0.18 8.49
C ASP A 12 0.31 1.52 8.44
N ASP A 13 1.64 1.49 8.38
CA ASP A 13 2.50 2.68 8.34
C ASP A 13 2.27 3.50 7.05
N ARG A 14 1.97 2.83 5.93
CA ARG A 14 1.71 3.49 4.65
C ARG A 14 0.32 4.12 4.56
N GLN A 15 -0.65 3.59 5.30
CA GLN A 15 -2.07 3.97 5.22
C GLN A 15 -2.65 4.04 3.79
N ALA A 16 -2.08 3.30 2.86
CA ALA A 16 -2.37 3.42 1.43
C ALA A 16 -2.34 2.07 0.73
N LEU A 17 -2.94 2.03 -0.46
CA LEU A 17 -2.87 0.89 -1.38
C LEU A 17 -1.41 0.63 -1.78
N ALA A 18 -1.00 -0.63 -1.68
CA ALA A 18 0.34 -1.04 -2.05
C ALA A 18 0.31 -2.38 -2.79
N ASN A 19 1.17 -2.53 -3.78
CA ASN A 19 1.42 -3.85 -4.39
C ASN A 19 2.39 -4.67 -3.52
N TYR A 20 2.49 -5.96 -3.80
CA TYR A 20 3.38 -6.87 -3.06
C TYR A 20 4.86 -6.41 -3.05
N LEU A 21 5.30 -5.72 -4.11
CA LEU A 21 6.66 -5.23 -4.28
C LEU A 21 6.93 -3.98 -3.42
N GLU A 22 5.97 -3.05 -3.35
CA GLU A 22 6.04 -1.89 -2.46
C GLU A 22 5.99 -2.30 -0.99
N ILE A 23 5.16 -3.29 -0.65
CA ILE A 23 5.11 -3.85 0.70
C ILE A 23 6.47 -4.44 1.08
N TYR A 24 7.04 -5.27 0.20
CA TYR A 24 8.36 -5.85 0.38
C TYR A 24 9.45 -4.78 0.57
N ASN A 25 9.53 -3.82 -0.36
CA ASN A 25 10.54 -2.76 -0.29
C ASN A 25 10.44 -1.98 1.03
N HIS A 26 9.23 -1.66 1.46
CA HIS A 26 9.01 -0.93 2.70
C HIS A 26 9.39 -1.76 3.95
N ILE A 27 9.15 -3.08 3.96
CA ILE A 27 9.58 -3.97 5.05
C ILE A 27 11.11 -4.00 5.16
N ILE A 28 11.82 -4.07 4.04
CA ILE A 28 13.29 -4.05 4.00
C ILE A 28 13.83 -2.69 4.45
N GLU A 29 13.28 -1.60 3.92
CA GLU A 29 13.69 -0.23 4.22
C GLU A 29 13.54 0.08 5.72
N LYS A 30 12.42 -0.32 6.31
CA LYS A 30 12.14 -0.15 7.74
C LYS A 30 12.76 -1.24 8.63
N LYS A 31 13.42 -2.24 8.02
CA LYS A 31 14.00 -3.42 8.71
C LYS A 31 12.99 -4.13 9.62
N TYR A 32 11.76 -4.22 9.16
CA TYR A 32 10.66 -4.88 9.87
C TYR A 32 10.87 -6.40 9.93
N TYR A 33 11.41 -7.00 8.88
CA TYR A 33 11.67 -8.44 8.83
C TYR A 33 12.87 -8.72 7.94
N ASP A 34 13.70 -9.67 8.36
CA ASP A 34 14.82 -10.17 7.56
C ASP A 34 14.39 -11.42 6.80
N PHE A 35 14.24 -11.27 5.48
CA PHE A 35 13.89 -12.39 4.63
C PHE A 35 15.17 -13.15 4.26
N GLY A 36 15.63 -14.07 5.11
CA GLY A 36 16.74 -14.98 4.81
C GLY A 36 16.48 -15.98 3.67
N SER A 37 15.59 -15.67 2.72
CA SER A 37 15.17 -16.51 1.60
C SER A 37 15.74 -16.02 0.27
N LYS A 38 15.92 -16.92 -0.70
CA LYS A 38 16.40 -16.56 -2.05
C LYS A 38 15.41 -15.69 -2.85
N THR A 39 14.12 -15.75 -2.55
CA THR A 39 13.04 -15.06 -3.29
C THR A 39 12.02 -14.40 -2.34
N PRO A 40 12.43 -13.33 -1.64
CA PRO A 40 11.60 -12.75 -0.59
C PRO A 40 10.33 -12.08 -1.13
N VAL A 41 10.40 -11.52 -2.34
CA VAL A 41 9.24 -10.91 -3.03
C VAL A 41 8.14 -11.94 -3.32
N SER A 42 8.52 -13.12 -3.82
CA SER A 42 7.58 -14.23 -4.07
C SER A 42 6.96 -14.74 -2.78
N THR A 43 7.75 -14.77 -1.70
CA THR A 43 7.28 -15.15 -0.36
C THR A 43 6.21 -14.16 0.13
N VAL A 44 6.44 -12.85 0.00
CA VAL A 44 5.43 -11.83 0.36
C VAL A 44 4.14 -12.02 -0.42
N SER A 45 4.23 -12.25 -1.74
CA SER A 45 3.06 -12.51 -2.59
C SER A 45 2.30 -13.77 -2.18
N ALA A 46 3.01 -14.86 -1.89
CA ALA A 46 2.43 -16.11 -1.44
C ALA A 46 1.72 -15.95 -0.09
N ILE A 47 2.34 -15.26 0.87
CA ILE A 47 1.75 -14.99 2.20
C ILE A 47 0.54 -14.08 2.08
N LEU A 48 0.57 -13.04 1.24
CA LEU A 48 -0.61 -12.20 0.97
C LEU A 48 -1.77 -13.04 0.41
N ALA A 49 -1.49 -13.90 -0.57
CA ALA A 49 -2.49 -14.78 -1.15
C ALA A 49 -3.00 -15.84 -0.16
N GLU A 50 -2.15 -16.32 0.74
CA GLU A 50 -2.52 -17.22 1.84
C GLU A 50 -3.45 -16.51 2.82
N MET A 51 -3.10 -15.30 3.30
CA MET A 51 -3.93 -14.54 4.24
C MET A 51 -5.34 -14.29 3.69
N ILE A 52 -5.46 -13.99 2.39
CA ILE A 52 -6.77 -13.84 1.74
C ILE A 52 -7.51 -15.18 1.63
N ARG A 53 -6.81 -16.29 1.37
CA ARG A 53 -7.40 -17.64 1.29
C ARG A 53 -7.85 -18.17 2.65
N ASP A 54 -7.09 -17.90 3.70
CA ASP A 54 -7.45 -18.17 5.10
C ASP A 54 -8.63 -17.31 5.59
N GLY A 55 -9.06 -16.31 4.82
CA GLY A 55 -10.16 -15.43 5.18
C GLY A 55 -9.78 -14.37 6.21
N ASP A 56 -8.52 -13.92 6.23
CA ASP A 56 -8.08 -12.83 7.10
C ASP A 56 -8.76 -11.52 6.68
N THR A 57 -9.78 -11.12 7.45
CA THR A 57 -10.63 -9.96 7.16
C THR A 57 -9.89 -8.62 7.33
N ARG A 58 -8.68 -8.63 7.90
CA ARG A 58 -7.89 -7.41 8.12
C ARG A 58 -7.22 -6.92 6.83
N ILE A 59 -6.99 -7.80 5.86
CA ILE A 59 -6.39 -7.47 4.56
C ILE A 59 -7.43 -7.67 3.47
N LYS A 60 -7.49 -6.72 2.53
CA LYS A 60 -8.28 -6.84 1.31
C LYS A 60 -7.42 -6.55 0.09
N ARG A 61 -7.90 -7.00 -1.07
CA ARG A 61 -7.27 -6.75 -2.38
C ARG A 61 -8.24 -6.07 -3.34
N ILE A 62 -7.73 -5.14 -4.13
CA ILE A 62 -8.41 -4.51 -5.26
C ILE A 62 -7.76 -5.00 -6.54
N ARG A 63 -8.57 -5.33 -7.54
CA ARG A 63 -8.08 -5.65 -8.88
C ARG A 63 -7.90 -4.34 -9.64
N GLU A 64 -6.65 -4.03 -10.00
CA GLU A 64 -6.33 -2.90 -10.88
C GLU A 64 -6.52 -3.31 -12.35
N PRO A 65 -6.91 -2.39 -13.25
CA PRO A 65 -6.84 -2.62 -14.69
C PRO A 65 -5.41 -3.01 -15.10
N GLY A 66 -5.24 -4.21 -15.69
CA GLY A 66 -3.92 -4.78 -16.01
C GLY A 66 -3.50 -5.98 -15.17
N GLU A 67 -4.46 -6.72 -14.59
CA GLU A 67 -4.27 -7.98 -13.84
C GLU A 67 -3.40 -7.89 -12.58
N THR A 68 -3.07 -6.68 -12.15
CA THR A 68 -2.32 -6.46 -10.91
C THR A 68 -3.27 -6.30 -9.73
N TYR A 69 -2.85 -6.81 -8.58
CA TYR A 69 -3.59 -6.66 -7.33
C TYR A 69 -2.90 -5.66 -6.41
N LEU A 70 -3.70 -4.76 -5.85
CA LEU A 70 -3.30 -3.85 -4.78
C LEU A 70 -3.89 -4.32 -3.47
N TYR A 71 -3.11 -4.23 -2.41
CA TYR A 71 -3.47 -4.70 -1.09
C TYR A 71 -3.56 -3.51 -0.14
N TYR A 72 -4.49 -3.62 0.81
CA TYR A 72 -4.71 -2.60 1.84
C TYR A 72 -5.30 -3.22 3.10
N LEU A 73 -5.20 -2.50 4.21
CA LEU A 73 -5.88 -2.88 5.45
C LEU A 73 -7.34 -2.42 5.42
N THR A 74 -8.25 -3.30 5.80
CA THR A 74 -9.69 -3.03 5.86
C THR A 74 -10.02 -1.79 6.71
N LYS A 75 -9.25 -1.53 7.77
CA LYS A 75 -9.41 -0.31 8.59
C LYS A 75 -9.14 1.00 7.84
N ASN A 76 -8.43 0.94 6.71
CA ASN A 76 -8.12 2.08 5.86
C ASN A 76 -9.13 2.23 4.70
N GLU A 77 -10.20 1.42 4.63
CA GLU A 77 -11.23 1.52 3.58
C GLU A 77 -11.82 2.92 3.50
N SER A 78 -12.08 3.54 4.64
CA SER A 78 -12.61 4.91 4.72
C SER A 78 -11.68 5.94 4.07
N SER A 79 -10.37 5.68 4.05
CA SER A 79 -9.36 6.59 3.47
C SER A 79 -9.10 6.34 1.98
N ILE A 80 -9.49 5.16 1.46
CA ILE A 80 -9.23 4.77 0.06
C ILE A 80 -10.29 5.33 -0.90
N GLY A 81 -11.52 5.54 -0.41
CA GLY A 81 -12.62 6.05 -1.20
C GLY A 81 -13.40 4.95 -1.93
N ILE A 82 -14.73 5.07 -1.92
CA ILE A 82 -15.66 4.06 -2.46
C ILE A 82 -15.45 3.85 -3.97
N GLU A 83 -15.12 4.90 -4.71
CA GLU A 83 -14.93 4.87 -6.17
C GLU A 83 -13.79 3.94 -6.61
N VAL A 84 -12.76 3.82 -5.77
CA VAL A 84 -11.61 2.94 -5.99
C VAL A 84 -11.96 1.49 -5.66
N LEU A 85 -12.79 1.28 -4.63
CA LEU A 85 -13.29 -0.03 -4.24
C LEU A 85 -14.28 -0.62 -5.26
N THR A 86 -15.07 0.22 -5.92
CA THR A 86 -16.03 -0.20 -6.96
C THR A 86 -15.38 -0.39 -8.33
N GLY A 87 -14.09 -0.06 -8.47
CA GLY A 87 -13.38 -0.10 -9.75
C GLY A 87 -13.88 0.94 -10.75
N ALA A 88 -14.63 1.94 -10.28
CA ALA A 88 -15.15 3.05 -11.09
C ALA A 88 -14.11 4.16 -11.30
N ALA A 89 -13.11 4.25 -10.43
CA ALA A 89 -12.00 5.20 -10.53
C ALA A 89 -10.66 4.51 -10.77
N ASP A 90 -9.81 5.13 -11.59
CA ASP A 90 -8.42 4.73 -11.76
C ASP A 90 -7.66 4.80 -10.42
N VAL A 91 -7.02 3.71 -10.02
CA VAL A 91 -6.28 3.63 -8.74
C VAL A 91 -5.13 4.65 -8.66
N LYS A 92 -4.70 5.19 -9.81
CA LYS A 92 -3.75 6.29 -9.90
C LYS A 92 -4.23 7.57 -9.20
N LEU A 93 -5.54 7.84 -9.14
CA LEU A 93 -6.09 8.99 -8.43
C LEU A 93 -6.05 8.79 -6.91
N ALA A 94 -6.33 7.58 -6.41
CA ALA A 94 -6.28 7.25 -4.97
C ALA A 94 -4.88 7.45 -4.36
N LYS A 95 -3.83 7.10 -5.11
CA LYS A 95 -2.43 7.28 -4.70
C LYS A 95 -2.02 8.76 -4.62
N VAL A 96 -2.76 9.67 -5.28
CA VAL A 96 -2.52 11.12 -5.26
C VAL A 96 -3.18 11.78 -4.05
N ILE A 97 -4.33 11.30 -3.58
CA ILE A 97 -5.03 11.90 -2.43
C ILE A 97 -4.18 11.79 -1.14
N ASN A 98 -3.49 10.66 -0.95
CA ASN A 98 -2.54 10.46 0.16
C ASN A 98 -1.14 11.04 -0.09
N LYS A 99 -0.90 11.70 -1.23
CA LYS A 99 0.32 12.49 -1.50
C LYS A 99 0.13 13.98 -1.19
N SER A 100 -0.88 14.35 -0.41
CA SER A 100 -1.00 15.69 0.18
C SER A 100 -0.05 15.90 1.37
N SER A 101 1.22 15.50 1.20
CA SER A 101 2.35 16.03 1.97
C SER A 101 3.57 16.28 1.10
N LEU A 102 3.40 16.55 -0.21
CA LEU A 102 4.31 17.45 -0.89
C LEU A 102 3.72 18.86 -0.78
N ALA A 103 4.30 19.61 0.16
CA ALA A 103 4.07 21.04 0.32
C ALA A 103 3.99 21.74 -1.03
N PRO A 104 2.96 22.58 -1.29
CA PRO A 104 3.09 23.57 -2.35
C PRO A 104 4.21 24.52 -1.93
N LYS A 105 5.42 24.32 -2.48
CA LYS A 105 6.37 25.44 -2.60
C LYS A 105 5.82 26.37 -3.68
N THR A 106 4.75 27.09 -3.38
CA THR A 106 4.47 28.36 -4.02
C THR A 106 5.53 29.34 -3.54
N LYS A 107 6.62 29.47 -4.30
CA LYS A 107 7.42 30.69 -4.26
C LYS A 107 6.56 31.79 -4.87
N THR A 108 5.74 32.43 -4.06
CA THR A 108 5.20 33.76 -4.36
C THR A 108 6.34 34.73 -4.09
N TYR A 109 6.97 35.27 -5.14
CA TYR A 109 7.77 36.47 -4.99
C TYR A 109 6.78 37.64 -4.96
N ASP A 110 6.66 38.19 -3.76
CA ASP A 110 5.97 39.43 -3.42
C ASP A 110 6.61 40.59 -4.20
N GLU A 111 5.76 41.35 -4.89
CA GLU A 111 6.10 42.59 -5.59
C GLU A 111 6.45 43.66 -4.55
N ARG A 112 7.64 44.28 -4.62
CA ARG A 112 7.92 45.60 -4.00
C ARG A 112 9.29 46.15 -4.41
N GLY A 113 9.28 47.38 -4.94
CA GLY A 113 10.43 48.29 -4.94
C GLY A 113 10.83 48.78 -6.32
#